data_AF-A0A445DDR3-F1
#
_entry.id   AF-A0A445DDR3-F1
#
_cell.length_a   1.000
_cell.length_b   1.000
_cell.length_c   1.000
_cell.angle_alpha   90.00
_cell.angle_beta   90.00
_cell.angle_gamma   90.00
#
_symmetry.space_group_name_H-M   'P 1'
#
loop_
_entity.id
_entity.type
_entity.pdbx_description
1 polymer ?
#
loop_
_entity_poly.entity_id
_entity_poly.type
_entity_poly.pdbx_seq_one_letter_code
_entity_poly.pdbx_strand_id
1 'polypeptide(L)'
;MQTSMGQDHGRLNSKVIAQHIFTMVKVDLTISIRVLQGGMENHFGYKVSDRKVWLVKQRFIARIYGYWRNQTTSFFHWLFAMQMYL
;
A
#
# COMPACT_ATOMS: atom_id res chain seq x y z
N MET A 1 -6.04 -18.80 -37.58
CA MET A 1 -6.90 -17.86 -36.85
C MET A 1 -6.34 -17.69 -35.45
N GLN A 2 -5.64 -16.60 -35.18
CA GLN A 2 -5.02 -16.34 -33.88
C GLN A 2 -6.02 -15.52 -33.07
N THR A 3 -6.66 -16.17 -32.11
CA THR A 3 -7.60 -15.51 -31.20
C THR A 3 -6.82 -14.48 -30.39
N SER A 4 -7.15 -13.22 -30.59
CA SER A 4 -6.70 -12.09 -29.78
C SER A 4 -7.09 -12.37 -28.34
N MET A 5 -6.14 -12.92 -27.57
CA MET A 5 -6.24 -13.01 -26.12
C MET A 5 -6.27 -11.58 -25.61
N GLY A 6 -7.48 -11.11 -25.34
CA GLY A 6 -7.76 -9.83 -24.71
C GLY A 6 -7.01 -9.73 -23.39
N GLN A 7 -5.81 -9.18 -23.52
CA GLN A 7 -4.97 -8.54 -22.54
C GLN A 7 -5.66 -8.28 -21.17
N ASP A 8 -5.64 -9.28 -20.29
CA ASP A 8 -6.06 -9.20 -18.87
C ASP A 8 -5.03 -8.39 -18.01
N HIS A 9 -4.24 -7.55 -18.67
CA HIS A 9 -3.08 -6.84 -18.12
C HIS A 9 -3.44 -5.74 -17.13
N GLY A 10 -4.70 -5.30 -17.08
CA GLY A 10 -5.12 -4.24 -16.16
C GLY A 10 -5.06 -4.66 -14.68
N ARG A 11 -5.40 -5.93 -14.37
CA ARG A 11 -5.53 -6.40 -12.98
C ARG A 11 -4.22 -6.91 -12.42
N LEU A 12 -3.47 -7.71 -13.19
CA LEU A 12 -2.18 -8.27 -12.76
C LEU A 12 -1.20 -7.14 -12.42
N ASN A 13 -1.16 -6.11 -13.28
CA ASN A 13 -0.27 -4.99 -13.13
C ASN A 13 -0.66 -4.09 -11.94
N SER A 14 -1.97 -3.95 -11.66
CA SER A 14 -2.43 -3.13 -10.52
C SER A 14 -1.99 -3.68 -9.16
N LYS A 15 -2.03 -5.01 -8.98
CA LYS A 15 -1.67 -5.67 -7.72
C LYS A 15 -0.15 -5.62 -7.49
N VAL A 16 0.62 -5.82 -8.55
CA VAL A 16 2.09 -5.74 -8.53
C VAL A 16 2.56 -4.31 -8.28
N ILE A 17 1.96 -3.32 -8.94
CA ILE A 17 2.16 -1.89 -8.66
C ILE A 17 1.87 -1.57 -7.19
N ALA A 18 0.72 -2.02 -6.67
CA ALA A 18 0.33 -1.75 -5.30
C ALA A 18 1.33 -2.35 -4.29
N GLN A 19 1.82 -3.56 -4.57
CA GLN A 19 2.81 -4.24 -3.75
C GLN A 19 4.18 -3.56 -3.81
N HIS A 20 4.59 -3.05 -4.98
CA HIS A 20 5.84 -2.30 -5.12
C HIS A 20 5.79 -0.97 -4.37
N ILE A 21 4.72 -0.19 -4.54
CA ILE A 21 4.49 1.06 -3.78
C ILE A 21 4.46 0.75 -2.28
N PHE A 22 3.81 -0.34 -1.87
CA PHE A 22 3.76 -0.75 -0.46
C PHE A 22 5.16 -0.96 0.11
N THR A 23 6.05 -1.65 -0.59
CA THR A 23 7.42 -1.87 -0.15
C THR A 23 8.19 -0.56 0.01
N MET A 24 8.06 0.37 -0.95
CA MET A 24 8.75 1.67 -0.89
C MET A 24 8.23 2.54 0.27
N VAL A 25 6.91 2.63 0.46
CA VAL A 25 6.31 3.48 1.52
C VAL A 25 6.47 2.85 2.91
N LYS A 26 6.62 1.52 3.01
CA LYS A 26 6.94 0.83 4.27
C LYS A 26 8.34 1.19 4.78
N VAL A 27 9.29 1.40 3.87
CA VAL A 27 10.67 1.83 4.21
C VAL A 27 10.69 3.31 4.60
N ASP A 28 9.97 4.15 3.85
CA ASP A 28 9.86 5.58 4.13
C ASP A 28 8.44 6.12 3.85
N LEU A 29 7.72 6.51 4.90
CA LEU A 29 6.37 7.08 4.83
C LEU A 29 6.35 8.48 4.21
N THR A 30 7.48 9.20 4.29
CA THR A 30 7.62 10.58 3.80
C THR A 30 7.97 10.66 2.32
N ILE A 31 8.28 9.52 1.69
CA ILE A 31 8.67 9.42 0.28
C ILE A 31 7.74 10.21 -0.64
N SER A 32 8.33 11.06 -1.49
CA SER A 32 7.54 11.89 -2.40
C SER A 32 6.92 11.05 -3.53
N ILE A 33 5.76 11.51 -4.05
CA ILE A 33 5.08 10.84 -5.18
C ILE A 33 5.99 10.78 -6.41
N ARG A 34 6.82 11.82 -6.63
CA ARG A 34 7.76 11.88 -7.75
C ARG A 34 8.83 10.79 -7.67
N VAL A 35 9.36 10.52 -6.47
CA VAL A 35 10.34 9.44 -6.26
C VAL A 35 9.69 8.07 -6.46
N LEU A 36 8.48 7.89 -5.94
CA LEU A 36 7.68 6.68 -6.20
C LEU A 36 7.48 6.45 -7.70
N GLN A 37 7.10 7.49 -8.44
CA GLN A 37 6.91 7.39 -9.88
C GLN A 37 8.19 7.07 -10.64
N GLY A 38 9.31 7.72 -10.30
CA GLY A 38 10.60 7.43 -10.92
C GLY A 38 11.04 5.98 -10.69
N GLY A 39 10.85 5.46 -9.47
CA GLY A 39 11.10 4.05 -9.16
C GLY A 39 10.20 3.10 -9.95
N MET A 40 8.93 3.45 -10.12
CA MET A 40 7.98 2.64 -10.88
C MET A 40 8.24 2.67 -12.38
N GLU A 41 8.58 3.82 -12.95
CA GLU A 41 8.92 3.96 -14.36
C GLU A 41 10.20 3.18 -14.69
N ASN A 42 11.21 3.25 -13.81
CA ASN A 42 12.43 2.47 -13.94
C ASN A 42 12.19 0.95 -13.82
N HIS A 43 11.27 0.53 -12.93
CA HIS A 43 11.01 -0.89 -12.69
C HIS A 43 10.06 -1.53 -13.73
N PHE A 44 9.05 -0.80 -14.19
CA PHE A 44 7.99 -1.32 -15.05
C PHE A 44 8.07 -0.83 -16.50
N GLY A 45 8.93 0.14 -16.81
CA GLY A 45 9.09 0.69 -18.15
C GLY A 45 7.93 1.55 -18.63
N TYR A 46 7.00 1.94 -17.75
CA TYR A 46 5.92 2.86 -18.09
C TYR A 46 5.58 3.81 -16.93
N LYS A 47 5.17 5.02 -17.31
CA LYS A 47 4.76 6.06 -16.35
C LYS A 47 3.39 5.75 -15.76
N VAL A 48 3.33 5.60 -14.44
CA VAL A 48 2.06 5.46 -13.71
C VAL A 48 1.49 6.83 -13.40
N SER A 49 0.18 7.00 -13.61
CA SER A 49 -0.52 8.25 -13.29
C SER A 49 -0.34 8.68 -11.83
N ASP A 50 0.00 9.95 -11.64
CA ASP A 50 0.20 10.61 -10.34
C ASP A 50 -0.96 10.32 -9.37
N ARG A 51 -2.20 10.38 -9.89
CA ARG A 51 -3.43 10.12 -9.11
C ARG A 51 -3.51 8.69 -8.60
N LYS A 52 -3.07 7.71 -9.39
CA LYS A 52 -3.05 6.29 -8.97
C LYS A 52 -2.03 6.07 -7.86
N VAL A 53 -0.83 6.62 -8.02
CA VAL A 53 0.24 6.53 -7.00
C VAL A 53 -0.20 7.19 -5.70
N TRP A 54 -0.82 8.37 -5.78
CA TRP A 54 -1.37 9.06 -4.60
C TRP A 54 -2.42 8.22 -3.87
N LEU A 55 -3.41 7.66 -4.60
CA LEU A 55 -4.46 6.83 -3.99
C LEU A 55 -3.90 5.59 -3.29
N VAL A 56 -2.91 4.93 -3.89
CA VAL A 56 -2.26 3.76 -3.27
C VAL A 56 -1.50 4.16 -2.01
N LYS A 57 -0.73 5.26 -2.06
CA LYS A 57 -0.03 5.81 -0.88
C LYS A 57 -1.00 6.13 0.25
N GLN A 58 -2.10 6.82 -0.04
CA GLN A 58 -3.11 7.19 0.96
C GLN A 58 -3.80 5.97 1.57
N ARG A 59 -4.17 4.97 0.76
CA ARG A 59 -4.74 3.70 1.27
C ARG A 59 -3.77 2.98 2.21
N PHE A 60 -2.47 3.03 1.91
CA PHE A 60 -1.47 2.42 2.77
C PHE A 60 -1.32 3.16 4.10
N ILE A 61 -1.24 4.48 4.08
CA ILE A 61 -1.20 5.31 5.30
C ILE A 61 -2.44 5.04 6.15
N ALA A 62 -3.64 5.02 5.55
CA ALA A 62 -4.88 4.70 6.24
C ALA A 62 -4.85 3.29 6.87
N ARG A 63 -4.25 2.30 6.18
CA ARG A 63 -4.08 0.94 6.71
C ARG A 63 -3.11 0.88 7.89
N ILE A 64 -2.00 1.63 7.84
CA ILE A 64 -1.07 1.73 8.97
C ILE A 64 -1.76 2.37 10.17
N TYR A 65 -2.43 3.51 9.99
CA TYR A 65 -3.14 4.17 11.08
C TYR A 65 -4.26 3.30 11.67
N GLY A 66 -5.00 2.58 10.82
CA GLY A 66 -6.00 1.61 11.28
C GLY A 66 -5.39 0.46 12.07
N TYR A 67 -4.29 -0.12 11.57
CA TYR A 67 -3.58 -1.20 12.27
C TYR A 67 -3.00 -0.72 13.60
N TRP A 68 -2.39 0.47 13.63
CA TRP A 68 -1.84 1.07 14.84
C TRP A 68 -2.93 1.32 15.88
N ARG A 69 -4.06 1.91 15.48
CA ARG A 69 -5.23 2.10 16.35
C ARG A 69 -5.71 0.77 16.94
N ASN A 70 -5.84 -0.27 16.11
CA ASN A 70 -6.33 -1.57 16.56
C ASN A 70 -5.39 -2.25 17.55
N GLN A 71 -4.07 -2.18 17.30
CA GLN A 71 -3.06 -2.70 18.23
C GLN A 71 -3.11 -1.95 19.56
N THR A 72 -3.21 -0.62 19.52
CA THR A 72 -3.31 0.24 20.69
C THR A 72 -4.58 -0.07 21.50
N THR A 73 -5.74 -0.14 20.86
CA THR A 73 -7.01 -0.52 21.53
C THR A 73 -6.94 -1.92 22.13
N SER A 74 -6.37 -2.89 21.41
CA SER A 74 -6.26 -4.28 21.90
C SER A 74 -5.33 -4.39 23.10
N PHE A 75 -4.20 -3.70 23.07
CA PHE A 75 -3.26 -3.65 24.19
C PHE A 75 -3.90 -3.00 25.42
N PHE A 76 -4.61 -1.87 25.26
CA PHE A 76 -5.31 -1.24 26.36
C PHE A 76 -6.43 -2.11 26.93
N HIS A 77 -7.22 -2.80 26.09
CA HIS A 77 -8.21 -3.75 26.59
C HIS A 77 -7.59 -4.88 27.41
N TRP A 78 -6.46 -5.43 26.98
CA TRP A 78 -5.75 -6.46 27.74
C TRP A 78 -5.23 -5.93 29.09
N LEU A 79 -4.65 -4.73 29.10
CA LEU A 79 -4.22 -4.08 30.34
C LEU A 79 -5.39 -3.84 31.30
N PHE A 80 -6.52 -3.33 30.80
CA PHE A 80 -7.72 -3.13 31.61
C PHE A 80 -8.26 -4.45 32.17
N ALA A 81 -8.28 -5.51 31.36
CA ALA A 81 -8.69 -6.83 31.83
C ALA A 81 -7.77 -7.31 32.97
N MET A 82 -6.45 -7.22 32.81
CA MET A 82 -5.48 -7.62 33.84
C MET A 82 -5.61 -6.81 35.13
N GLN A 83 -5.87 -5.50 35.03
CA GLN A 83 -6.11 -4.63 36.19
C GLN A 83 -7.36 -5.04 36.98
N MET A 84 -8.41 -5.55 36.32
CA MET A 84 -9.65 -5.97 36.99
C MET A 84 -9.55 -7.33 37.69
N TYR A 85 -8.53 -8.14 37.38
CA TYR A 85 -8.31 -9.44 38.00
C TYR A 85 -7.37 -9.39 39.23
N LEU A 86 -6.85 -8.20 39.58
CA LEU A 86 -6.01 -7.95 40.76
C LEU A 86 -6.82 -7.29 41.88
#